data_AF-A0A8H7TK21-F1
#
_entry.id   AF-A0A8H7TK21-F1
#
_cell.length_a   1.000
_cell.length_b   1.000
_cell.length_c   1.000
_cell.angle_alpha   90.00
_cell.angle_beta   90.00
_cell.angle_gamma   90.00
#
_symmetry.space_group_name_H-M   'P 1'
#
loop_
_entity.id
_entity.type
_entity.pdbx_description
1 polymer ?
#
loop_
_entity_poly.entity_id
_entity_poly.type
_entity_poly.pdbx_seq_one_letter_code
_entity_poly.pdbx_strand_id
1 'polypeptide(L)' 'MADNLRSSTKVGENPTFATTVSKQEGILGDKAVGGMDNDKDHVDNVIGGLKAAISNPNTSAQAKQDAEEKLRVLEKKS' A
#
# COMPACT_ATOMS: atom_id res chain seq x y z
N MET A 1 -56.02 -22.37 -10.67
CA MET A 1 -55.50 -23.14 -9.51
C MET A 1 -54.14 -23.66 -9.95
N ALA A 2 -53.09 -22.88 -9.71
CA ALA A 2 -52.09 -23.07 -8.65
C ALA A 2 -50.86 -23.80 -9.25
N ASP A 3 -49.81 -23.06 -9.59
CA ASP A 3 -48.65 -22.80 -8.71
C ASP A 3 -47.60 -23.91 -8.96
N ASN A 4 -46.69 -23.67 -9.91
CA ASN A 4 -45.36 -23.07 -9.70
C ASN A 4 -44.26 -24.11 -9.43
N LEU A 5 -43.32 -24.15 -10.39
CA LEU A 5 -41.88 -24.20 -10.21
C LEU A 5 -41.38 -24.87 -8.91
N ARG A 6 -40.99 -26.15 -8.98
CA ARG A 6 -39.87 -26.68 -8.18
C ARG A 6 -38.99 -27.61 -9.01
N SER A 7 -38.33 -27.03 -10.02
CA SER A 7 -36.97 -27.46 -10.36
C SER A 7 -36.04 -26.81 -9.34
N SER A 8 -36.03 -27.36 -8.13
CA SER A 8 -35.06 -27.07 -7.08
C SER A 8 -34.29 -28.39 -6.94
N THR A 9 -33.04 -28.53 -7.36
CA THR A 9 -31.93 -27.64 -7.11
C THR A 9 -30.82 -27.94 -8.12
N LYS A 10 -30.68 -27.13 -9.18
CA LYS A 10 -29.31 -26.83 -9.62
C LYS A 10 -28.80 -25.83 -8.59
N VAL A 11 -28.36 -26.38 -7.44
CA VAL A 11 -27.61 -25.64 -6.43
C VAL A 11 -26.57 -24.89 -7.25
N GLY A 12 -26.73 -23.57 -7.30
CA GLY A 12 -25.86 -22.72 -8.06
C GLY A 12 -24.45 -23.15 -7.72
N GLU A 13 -23.71 -23.54 -8.75
CA GLU A 13 -22.26 -23.44 -8.72
C GLU A 13 -22.00 -21.95 -8.54
N ASN A 14 -22.19 -21.46 -7.31
CA ASN A 14 -21.69 -20.20 -6.87
C ASN A 14 -20.19 -20.47 -6.86
N PRO A 15 -19.43 -19.97 -7.85
CA PRO A 15 -18.01 -20.24 -7.89
C PRO A 15 -17.49 -19.78 -6.54
N THR A 16 -17.00 -20.75 -5.76
CA THR A 16 -16.42 -20.48 -4.46
C THR A 16 -15.43 -19.34 -4.65
N PHE A 17 -15.38 -18.41 -3.71
CA PHE A 17 -14.52 -17.23 -3.75
C PHE A 17 -13.12 -17.54 -4.28
N ALA A 18 -12.60 -18.73 -3.98
CA ALA A 18 -11.39 -19.32 -4.56
C ALA A 18 -11.27 -19.20 -6.10
N THR A 19 -12.30 -19.53 -6.89
CA THR A 19 -12.23 -19.52 -8.36
C THR A 19 -12.27 -18.10 -8.95
N THR A 20 -12.99 -17.17 -8.31
CA THR A 20 -13.01 -15.77 -8.72
C THR A 20 -11.69 -15.08 -8.37
N VAL A 21 -11.11 -15.41 -7.20
CA VAL A 21 -9.80 -14.90 -6.79
C VAL A 21 -8.69 -15.45 -7.69
N SER A 22 -8.74 -16.71 -8.13
CA SER A 22 -7.75 -17.27 -9.07
C SER A 22 -7.76 -16.60 -10.45
N LYS A 23 -8.85 -15.94 -10.87
CA LYS A 23 -8.89 -15.14 -12.11
C LYS A 23 -8.53 -13.67 -11.89
N GLN A 24 -8.35 -13.25 -10.64
CA GLN A 24 -7.99 -11.90 -10.24
C GLN A 24 -6.48 -11.78 -9.93
N GLU A 25 -5.65 -12.67 -10.47
CA GLU A 25 -4.18 -12.60 -10.40
C GLU A 25 -3.59 -11.52 -11.34
N GLY A 26 -4.34 -10.46 -11.63
CA GLY A 26 -3.99 -9.47 -12.66
C GLY A 26 -4.35 -8.01 -12.36
N ILE A 27 -4.95 -7.69 -11.21
CA ILE A 27 -5.29 -6.30 -10.86
C ILE A 27 -4.42 -5.70 -9.75
N LEU A 28 -3.65 -6.53 -9.05
CA LEU A 28 -2.66 -6.06 -8.09
C LEU A 28 -1.32 -5.98 -8.80
N GLY A 29 -1.28 -5.21 -9.90
CA GLY A 29 -0.03 -4.86 -10.54
C GLY A 29 0.83 -4.17 -9.51
N ASP A 30 1.92 -4.83 -9.10
CA ASP A 30 3.27 -4.40 -8.72
C ASP A 30 3.52 -3.02 -8.08
N LYS A 31 2.68 -2.02 -8.30
CA LYS A 31 2.68 -0.69 -7.68
C LYS A 31 1.98 -0.61 -6.33
N ALA A 32 1.23 -1.65 -5.92
CA ALA A 32 0.54 -1.67 -4.62
C ALA A 32 1.43 -2.20 -3.48
N VAL A 33 2.49 -2.94 -3.81
CA VAL A 33 3.60 -3.16 -2.88
C VAL A 33 4.48 -1.92 -2.99
N GLY A 34 4.81 -1.27 -1.87
CA GLY A 34 5.67 -0.08 -1.90
C GLY A 34 6.99 -0.45 -2.56
N GLY A 35 7.16 -0.05 -3.82
CA GLY A 35 8.24 -0.53 -4.68
C GLY A 35 9.60 -0.37 -4.00
N MET A 36 10.30 -1.50 -3.83
CA MET A 36 11.65 -1.54 -3.29
C MET A 36 12.71 -1.21 -4.35
N ASP A 37 12.31 -0.89 -5.57
CA ASP A 37 13.20 -0.90 -6.72
C ASP A 37 13.31 0.50 -7.32
N ASN A 38 14.09 1.38 -6.68
CA ASN A 38 14.85 2.51 -7.27
C ASN A 38 15.54 3.27 -6.12
N ASP A 39 16.87 3.14 -5.98
CA ASP A 39 17.65 3.86 -4.96
C ASP A 39 17.43 5.38 -4.95
N LYS A 40 17.05 5.96 -6.09
CA LYS A 40 16.78 7.40 -6.26
C LYS A 40 15.43 7.80 -5.63
N ASP A 41 14.38 7.02 -5.89
CA ASP A 41 13.03 7.29 -5.36
C ASP A 41 12.97 7.04 -3.85
N HIS A 42 13.82 6.15 -3.32
CA HIS A 42 13.94 5.94 -1.88
C HIS A 42 14.47 7.18 -1.16
N VAL A 43 15.43 7.92 -1.74
CA VAL A 43 16.01 9.11 -1.09
C VAL A 43 14.99 10.24 -0.96
N ASP A 44 14.22 10.52 -2.01
CA ASP A 44 13.19 11.58 -1.98
C ASP A 44 12.09 11.29 -0.96
N ASN A 45 11.67 10.02 -0.85
CA ASN A 45 10.70 9.59 0.15
C ASN A 45 11.25 9.72 1.58
N VAL A 46 12.53 9.40 1.81
CA VAL A 46 13.19 9.58 3.10
C VAL A 46 13.31 11.07 3.46
N ILE A 47 13.70 11.93 2.52
CA ILE A 47 13.76 13.40 2.69
C ILE A 47 12.38 13.94 3.10
N GLY A 48 11.31 13.49 2.43
CA GLY A 48 9.93 13.85 2.77
C GLY A 48 9.53 13.41 4.18
N GLY A 49 9.87 12.18 4.56
CA GLY A 49 9.62 11.64 5.90
C GLY A 49 10.36 12.41 7.01
N LEU A 50 11.62 12.75 6.78
CA LEU A 50 12.41 13.56 7.73
C LEU A 50 11.85 14.97 7.88
N LYS A 51 11.44 15.62 6.78
CA LYS A 51 10.77 16.93 6.82
C LYS A 51 9.46 16.88 7.61
N ALA A 52 8.67 15.83 7.44
CA ALA A 52 7.45 15.62 8.21
C ALA A 52 7.74 15.44 9.71
N ALA A 53 8.78 14.67 10.05
CA ALA A 53 9.20 14.47 11.44
C ALA A 53 9.61 15.77 12.14
N ILE A 54 10.29 16.69 11.42
CA ILE A 54 10.70 18.01 11.93
C ILE A 54 9.47 18.89 12.20
N SER A 55 8.52 18.93 11.27
CA SER A 55 7.32 19.74 11.39
C SER A 55 6.31 19.21 12.42
N ASN A 56 6.37 17.92 12.76
CA ASN A 56 5.43 17.31 13.69
C ASN A 56 5.64 17.85 15.12
N PRO A 57 4.63 18.48 15.75
CA PRO A 57 4.74 18.99 17.13
C PRO A 57 4.91 17.88 18.17
N ASN A 58 4.53 16.64 17.85
CA ASN A 58 4.67 15.50 18.76
C ASN A 58 6.07 14.86 18.75
N THR A 59 6.96 15.30 17.85
CA THR A 59 8.35 14.81 17.80
C THR A 59 9.19 15.50 18.87
N SER A 60 10.04 14.76 19.57
CA SER A 60 10.94 15.32 20.58
C SER A 60 11.98 16.25 19.94
N ALA A 61 12.46 17.25 20.71
CA ALA A 61 13.46 18.21 20.21
C ALA A 61 14.72 17.51 19.68
N GLN A 62 15.22 16.50 20.39
CA GLN A 62 16.38 15.71 19.98
C GLN A 62 16.12 14.98 18.65
N ALA A 63 14.93 14.38 18.47
CA ALA A 63 14.59 13.69 17.22
C ALA A 63 14.42 14.65 16.04
N LYS A 64 13.96 15.89 16.28
CA LYS A 64 13.94 16.94 15.25
C LYS A 64 15.34 17.32 14.80
N GLN A 65 16.26 17.54 15.74
CA GLN A 65 17.66 17.85 15.42
C GLN A 65 18.34 16.72 14.63
N ASP A 66 18.11 15.47 15.03
CA ASP A 66 18.61 14.29 14.34
C ASP A 66 18.03 14.17 12.91
N ALA A 67 16.74 14.48 12.74
CA ALA A 67 16.11 14.53 11.43
C ALA A 67 16.65 15.67 10.55
N GLU A 68 16.93 16.85 11.11
CA GLU A 68 17.55 17.98 10.40
C GLU A 68 18.98 17.67 9.95
N GLU A 69 19.77 16.98 10.79
CA GLU A 69 21.13 16.56 10.43
C GLU A 69 21.11 15.53 9.30
N LYS A 70 20.27 14.49 9.41
CA LYS A 70 20.10 13.47 8.37
C LYS A 70 19.62 14.07 7.05
N LEU A 71 18.69 15.02 7.11
CA LEU A 71 18.21 15.74 5.94
C LEU A 71 19.35 16.47 5.23
N ARG A 72 20.18 17.22 5.97
CA ARG A 72 21.36 17.93 5.42
C ARG A 72 22.37 16.97 4.80
N VAL A 73 22.60 15.81 5.42
CA VAL A 73 23.53 14.80 4.88
C VAL A 73 23.02 14.21 3.57
N LEU A 74 21.71 13.92 3.48
CA LEU A 74 21.09 13.40 2.26
C LEU A 74 21.10 14.43 1.13
N GLU A 75 20.75 15.69 1.42
CA GLU A 75 20.79 16.79 0.43
C GLU A 75 22.21 17.04 -0.12
N LYS A 76 23.24 16.76 0.67
CA LYS A 76 24.65 16.89 0.24
C LYS A 76 25.15 15.68 -0.57
N LYS A 77 24.48 14.53 -0.46
CA LYS A 77 24.90 13.27 -1.10
C LYS A 77 24.30 13.07 -2.50
N SER A 78 23.27 13.84 -2.84
CA SER A 78 22.65 13.93 -4.18
C SER A 78 23.40 14.89 -5.09
#